data_AF-A0A3B0TYS7-F1
#
_entry.id   AF-A0A3B0TYS7-F1
#
_cell.length_a   1.000
_cell.length_b   1.000
_cell.length_c   1.000
_cell.angle_alpha   90.00
_cell.angle_beta   90.00
_cell.angle_gamma   90.00
#
_symmetry.space_group_name_H-M   'P 1'
#
loop_
_entity.id
_entity.type
_entity.pdbx_description
1 polymer ?
#
loop_
_entity_poly.entity_id
_entity_poly.type
_entity_poly.pdbx_seq_one_letter_code
_entity_poly.pdbx_strand_id
1 'polypeptide(L)' 'MAAKLKKGDKVVVLTGKDKGKSGDILQIL' A
#
# COMPACT_ATOMS: atom_id res chain seq x y z
N MET A 1 -1.06 -19.26 1.90
CA MET A 1 -1.50 -18.01 1.26
C MET A 1 -0.87 -16.86 2.03
N ALA A 2 0.22 -16.27 1.51
CA ALA A 2 0.96 -15.22 2.21
C ALA A 2 0.67 -13.88 1.53
N ALA A 3 -0.10 -13.02 2.19
CA ALA A 3 -0.17 -11.64 1.77
C ALA A 3 1.22 -11.03 2.02
N LYS A 4 1.87 -10.53 0.96
CA LYS A 4 3.17 -9.83 1.05
C LYS A 4 3.09 -8.51 1.83
N LEU A 5 1.89 -8.14 2.30
CA LEU A 5 1.53 -6.85 2.86
C LEU A 5 0.64 -7.05 4.08
N LYS A 6 0.83 -6.23 5.11
CA LYS A 6 0.03 -6.21 6.33
C LYS A 6 -0.54 -4.81 6.59
N LYS A 7 -1.55 -4.71 7.47
CA LYS A 7 -2.00 -3.41 7.98
C LYS A 7 -0.82 -2.71 8.67
N GLY A 8 -0.60 -1.44 8.32
CA GLY A 8 0.54 -0.66 8.79
C GLY A 8 1.83 -0.82 7.97
N ASP A 9 1.82 -1.60 6.88
CA ASP A 9 2.94 -1.56 5.93
C ASP A 9 2.97 -0.23 5.18
N LYS A 10 4.18 0.32 5.04
CA LYS A 10 4.43 1.53 4.26
C LYS A 10 4.59 1.15 2.79
N VAL A 11 3.71 1.69 1.95
CA VAL A 11 3.68 1.41 0.51
C VAL A 11 3.77 2.68 -0.32
N VAL A 12 4.13 2.54 -1.59
CA VAL A 12 4.20 3.63 -2.56
C VAL A 12 3.27 3.34 -3.72
N VAL A 13 2.57 4.37 -4.18
CA VAL A 13 1.68 4.27 -5.34
C VAL A 13 2.52 4.21 -6.62
N LEU A 14 2.40 3.13 -7.38
CA LEU A 14 3.19 2.93 -8.60
C LEU A 14 2.52 3.54 -9.85
N THR A 15 1.20 3.69 -9.84
CA THR A 15 0.41 4.13 -11.00
C THR A 15 -0.81 4.96 -10.58
N GLY A 16 -1.35 5.76 -11.50
CA GLY A 16 -2.53 6.61 -11.26
C GLY A 16 -2.20 8.04 -10.81
N LYS A 17 -3.25 8.79 -10.42
CA LYS A 17 -3.17 10.22 -10.05
C LYS A 17 -2.22 10.50 -8.87
N ASP A 18 -2.11 9.54 -7.97
CA ASP A 18 -1.33 9.65 -6.74
C ASP A 18 0.04 8.96 -6.82
N LYS A 19 0.52 8.64 -8.03
CA LYS A 19 1.81 8.00 -8.27
C LYS A 19 2.94 8.71 -7.53
N GLY A 20 3.77 7.94 -6.84
CA GLY A 20 4.90 8.42 -6.04
C GLY A 20 4.55 8.79 -4.60
N LYS A 21 3.25 8.88 -4.24
CA LYS A 21 2.87 9.10 -2.84
C LYS A 21 3.08 7.84 -2.01
N SER A 22 3.57 8.02 -0.79
CA SER A 22 3.73 6.96 0.19
C SER A 22 2.67 7.07 1.29
N GLY A 23 2.24 5.93 1.84
CA GLY A 23 1.30 5.88 2.96
C GLY A 23 1.22 4.49 3.57
N ASP A 24 0.52 4.38 4.68
CA ASP A 24 0.34 3.13 5.41
C ASP A 24 -0.95 2.43 5.02
N ILE A 25 -0.93 1.09 4.95
CA ILE A 25 -2.12 0.30 4.64
C ILE A 25 -3.08 0.31 5.83
N LEU A 26 -4.29 0.88 5.65
CA LEU A 26 -5.34 0.92 6.68
C LEU A 26 -6.13 -0.39 6.77
N GLN A 27 -6.42 -0.99 5.62
CA GLN A 27 -7.17 -2.24 5.51
C GLN A 27 -6.81 -2.95 4.20
N ILE A 28 -6.73 -4.27 4.25
CA ILE A 28 -6.59 -5.15 3.08
C ILE A 28 -7.96 -5.81 2.89
N LEU A 29 -8.54 -5.63 1.70
CA LEU A 29 -9.78 -6.28 1.26
C LEU A 29 -9.46 -7.39 0.27
#